data_AF-A0AAN8PNG0-F1
#
_entry.id   AF-A0AAN8PNG0-F1
#
_cell.length_a   1.000
_cell.length_b   1.000
_cell.length_c   1.000
_cell.angle_alpha   90.00
_cell.angle_beta   90.00
_cell.angle_gamma   90.00
#
_symmetry.space_group_name_H-M   'P 1'
#
loop_
_entity.id
_entity.type
_entity.pdbx_description
1 polymer ?
#
loop_
_entity_poly.entity_id
_entity_poly.type
_entity_poly.pdbx_seq_one_letter_code
_entity_poly.pdbx_strand_id
1 'polypeptide(L)'
;MDKCALIPTRIITILLVILQGTILDYYLIKYNNWYWYAWIAADLALLFVFIMTFVISYRHLNLMRTSTTPVQVGSLPLVYFAWLVYSILLAIRVGLIFKDIAWKLKEEDFFGPNTIKVTISLAAVIFFLLLQSHHNAPHHSRRENQIEHLTKTIVFDILDSVDILDVFFVRSAKDALLPGLEEGILIIACVNLILPTLPLMTLSRIHFGFKVIPRNIDILHRLLLLFIVNAPLLSIRLVLWHRLDQDISTFIVKNLFVIVVMLYELHKEFKYGKENLGRNDNTHVGLEYPEEEEEMVQYGQSNAK
;
A
#
# COMPACT_ATOMS: atom_id res chain seq x y z
N MET A 1 -20.10 -2.79 6.47
CA MET A 1 -20.50 -2.27 5.14
C MET A 1 -21.65 -3.08 4.56
N ASP A 2 -22.68 -2.39 4.08
CA ASP A 2 -23.81 -3.03 3.38
C ASP A 2 -23.35 -3.60 2.04
N LYS A 3 -23.95 -4.72 1.61
CA LYS A 3 -23.63 -5.37 0.32
C LYS A 3 -23.68 -4.39 -0.86
N CYS A 4 -24.54 -3.36 -0.77
CA CYS A 4 -24.68 -2.30 -1.76
C CYS A 4 -23.41 -1.48 -1.98
N ALA A 5 -22.51 -1.35 -1.01
CA ALA A 5 -21.31 -0.49 -1.14
C ALA A 5 -20.07 -1.24 -1.68
N LEU A 6 -19.99 -2.57 -1.53
CA LEU A 6 -18.82 -3.32 -1.99
C LEU A 6 -18.76 -3.49 -3.52
N ILE A 7 -19.89 -3.76 -4.15
CA ILE A 7 -19.98 -3.94 -5.61
C ILE A 7 -19.56 -2.66 -6.36
N PRO A 8 -20.09 -1.46 -6.05
CA PRO A 8 -19.68 -0.23 -6.74
C PRO A 8 -18.20 0.08 -6.50
N THR A 9 -17.67 -0.16 -5.29
CA THR A 9 -16.23 0.02 -5.00
C THR A 9 -15.35 -0.81 -5.95
N ARG A 10 -15.73 -2.06 -6.22
CA ARG A 10 -15.00 -2.96 -7.14
C ARG A 10 -15.11 -2.49 -8.59
N ILE A 11 -16.30 -2.08 -9.02
CA ILE A 11 -16.52 -1.55 -10.37
C ILE A 11 -15.68 -0.28 -10.58
N ILE A 12 -15.71 0.66 -9.63
CA ILE A 12 -14.90 1.88 -9.68
C ILE A 12 -13.41 1.54 -9.73
N THR A 13 -12.95 0.57 -8.92
CA THR A 13 -11.55 0.11 -8.95
C THR A 13 -11.15 -0.39 -10.33
N ILE A 14 -11.97 -1.23 -10.97
CA ILE A 14 -11.73 -1.73 -12.34
C ILE A 14 -11.68 -0.57 -13.33
N LEU A 15 -12.65 0.36 -13.27
CA LEU A 15 -12.69 1.50 -14.17
C LEU A 15 -11.44 2.39 -14.03
N LEU A 16 -10.95 2.61 -12.82
CA LEU A 16 -9.72 3.36 -12.58
C LEU A 16 -8.49 2.64 -13.11
N VAL A 17 -8.40 1.31 -12.97
CA VAL A 17 -7.30 0.52 -13.55
C VAL A 17 -7.30 0.61 -15.08
N ILE A 18 -8.48 0.51 -15.72
CA ILE A 18 -8.62 0.66 -17.18
C ILE A 18 -8.20 2.07 -17.61
N LEU A 19 -8.72 3.09 -16.93
CA LEU A 19 -8.43 4.50 -17.24
C LEU A 19 -6.93 4.77 -17.12
N GLN A 20 -6.31 4.34 -16.03
CA GLN A 20 -4.89 4.53 -15.79
C GLN A 20 -4.03 3.79 -16.83
N GLY A 21 -4.35 2.53 -17.14
CA GLY A 21 -3.66 1.76 -18.18
C GLY A 21 -3.74 2.43 -19.55
N THR A 22 -4.95 2.85 -19.94
CA THR A 22 -5.19 3.54 -21.23
C THR A 22 -4.37 4.81 -21.37
N ILE A 23 -4.29 5.64 -20.32
CA ILE A 23 -3.52 6.88 -20.36
C ILE A 23 -2.01 6.59 -20.45
N LEU A 24 -1.50 5.63 -19.68
CA LEU A 24 -0.07 5.27 -19.73
C LEU A 24 0.32 4.66 -21.08
N ASP A 25 -0.53 3.81 -21.64
CA ASP A 25 -0.32 3.21 -22.96
C ASP A 25 -0.35 4.27 -24.07
N TYR A 26 -1.21 5.28 -23.95
CA TYR A 26 -1.20 6.43 -24.87
C TYR A 26 0.17 7.13 -24.90
N TYR A 27 0.80 7.38 -23.74
CA TYR A 27 2.15 7.98 -23.70
C TYR A 27 3.19 7.08 -24.37
N LEU A 28 3.15 5.78 -24.08
CA LEU A 28 4.11 4.82 -24.62
C LEU A 28 3.98 4.66 -26.14
N ILE A 29 2.76 4.60 -26.65
CA ILE A 29 2.49 4.44 -28.09
C ILE A 29 2.81 5.74 -28.85
N LYS A 30 2.40 6.90 -28.33
CA LYS A 30 2.58 8.20 -29.00
C LYS A 30 4.06 8.56 -29.18
N TYR A 31 4.88 8.29 -28.18
CA TYR A 31 6.29 8.71 -28.17
C TYR A 31 7.26 7.60 -28.60
N ASN A 32 6.75 6.42 -28.98
CA ASN A 32 7.58 5.29 -29.38
C ASN A 32 6.96 4.55 -30.59
N ASN A 33 7.26 3.25 -30.73
CA ASN A 33 6.91 2.45 -31.91
C ASN A 33 5.64 1.58 -31.73
N TRP A 34 5.21 0.91 -32.80
CA TRP A 34 4.05 0.01 -32.79
C TRP A 34 4.18 -1.20 -31.83
N TYR A 35 5.40 -1.64 -31.47
CA TYR A 35 5.58 -2.73 -30.49
C TYR A 35 4.95 -2.44 -29.12
N TRP A 36 4.72 -1.17 -28.79
CA TRP A 36 4.13 -0.76 -27.52
C TRP A 36 2.64 -1.08 -27.40
N TYR A 37 1.96 -1.49 -28.48
CA TYR A 37 0.64 -2.09 -28.41
C TYR A 37 0.59 -3.39 -27.59
N ALA A 38 1.73 -4.06 -27.37
CA ALA A 38 1.81 -5.23 -26.49
C ALA A 38 1.34 -4.95 -25.05
N TRP A 39 1.42 -3.70 -24.59
CA TRP A 39 0.95 -3.31 -23.26
C TRP A 39 -0.57 -3.43 -23.08
N ILE A 40 -1.34 -3.32 -24.17
CA ILE A 40 -2.79 -3.56 -24.13
C ILE A 40 -3.08 -5.02 -23.77
N ALA A 41 -2.26 -5.96 -24.23
CA ALA A 41 -2.40 -7.37 -23.85
C ALA A 41 -2.06 -7.59 -22.37
N ALA A 42 -1.05 -6.89 -21.85
CA ALA A 42 -0.74 -6.90 -20.41
C ALA A 42 -1.89 -6.32 -19.57
N ASP A 43 -2.56 -5.27 -20.04
CA ASP A 43 -3.74 -4.71 -19.38
C ASP A 43 -4.91 -5.68 -19.37
N LEU A 44 -5.16 -6.40 -20.48
CA LEU A 44 -6.20 -7.42 -20.51
C LEU A 44 -5.93 -8.55 -19.50
N ALA A 45 -4.67 -9.00 -19.40
CA ALA A 45 -4.26 -9.98 -18.40
C ALA A 45 -4.41 -9.43 -16.96
N LEU A 46 -4.05 -8.17 -16.74
CA LEU A 46 -4.22 -7.50 -15.45
C LEU A 46 -5.70 -7.40 -15.04
N LEU A 47 -6.58 -7.04 -15.97
CA LEU A 47 -8.03 -7.00 -15.73
C LEU A 47 -8.57 -8.38 -15.33
N PHE A 48 -8.10 -9.43 -15.99
CA PHE A 48 -8.45 -10.80 -15.61
C PHE A 48 -8.02 -11.11 -14.16
N VAL A 49 -6.81 -10.71 -13.76
CA VAL A 49 -6.33 -10.87 -12.37
C VAL A 49 -7.20 -10.13 -11.36
N PHE A 50 -7.60 -8.88 -11.64
CA PHE A 50 -8.51 -8.11 -10.77
C PHE A 50 -9.89 -8.75 -10.67
N ILE A 51 -10.49 -9.15 -11.80
CA ILE A 51 -11.80 -9.80 -11.84
C ILE A 51 -11.76 -11.09 -11.02
N MET A 52 -10.76 -11.96 -11.23
CA MET A 52 -10.62 -13.21 -10.46
C MET A 52 -10.44 -12.94 -8.97
N THR A 53 -9.62 -11.96 -8.62
CA THR A 53 -9.40 -11.56 -7.22
C THR A 53 -10.68 -11.07 -6.55
N PHE A 54 -11.50 -10.27 -7.25
CA PHE A 54 -12.78 -9.80 -6.74
C PHE A 54 -13.84 -10.90 -6.66
N VAL A 55 -13.87 -11.85 -7.60
CA VAL A 55 -14.77 -13.01 -7.56
C VAL A 55 -14.43 -13.90 -6.36
N ILE A 56 -13.14 -14.20 -6.14
CA ILE A 56 -12.68 -14.97 -4.99
C ILE A 56 -13.02 -14.26 -3.68
N SER A 57 -12.74 -12.96 -3.60
CA SER A 57 -13.09 -12.12 -2.45
C SER A 57 -14.58 -12.10 -2.18
N TYR A 58 -15.43 -11.97 -3.21
CA TYR A 58 -16.89 -12.04 -3.09
C TYR A 58 -17.36 -13.36 -2.49
N ARG A 59 -16.88 -14.48 -3.04
CA ARG A 59 -17.24 -15.82 -2.58
C ARG A 59 -16.84 -16.03 -1.13
N HIS A 60 -15.61 -15.64 -0.78
CA HIS A 60 -15.08 -15.78 0.57
C HIS A 60 -15.88 -14.95 1.59
N LEU A 61 -16.17 -13.68 1.30
CA LEU A 61 -16.96 -12.82 2.20
C LEU A 61 -18.41 -13.31 2.35
N ASN A 62 -19.00 -13.88 1.30
CA ASN A 62 -20.33 -14.48 1.38
C ASN A 62 -20.33 -15.76 2.23
N LEU A 63 -19.33 -16.63 2.07
CA LEU A 63 -19.19 -17.86 2.86
C LEU A 63 -18.99 -17.55 4.35
N MET A 64 -18.15 -16.57 4.69
CA MET A 64 -17.95 -16.12 6.07
C MET A 64 -19.23 -15.58 6.72
N ARG A 65 -20.18 -15.08 5.92
CA ARG A 65 -21.45 -14.56 6.43
C ARG A 65 -22.48 -15.66 6.67
N THR A 66 -22.44 -16.75 5.89
CA THR A 66 -23.46 -17.82 5.96
C THR A 66 -23.05 -19.04 6.77
N SER A 67 -21.77 -19.18 7.12
CA SER A 67 -21.25 -20.38 7.79
C SER A 67 -21.22 -20.20 9.30
N THR A 68 -21.81 -21.15 10.03
CA THR A 68 -21.67 -21.31 11.50
C THR A 68 -20.40 -22.09 11.89
N THR A 69 -19.68 -22.64 10.92
CA THR A 69 -18.44 -23.41 11.11
C THR A 69 -17.20 -22.53 10.85
N PRO A 70 -16.09 -22.76 11.58
CA PRO A 70 -14.86 -22.01 11.37
C PRO A 70 -14.33 -22.28 9.95
N VAL A 71 -14.27 -21.23 9.14
CA VAL A 71 -13.79 -21.30 7.76
C VAL A 71 -12.37 -21.88 7.73
N GLN A 72 -12.18 -22.92 6.92
CA GLN A 72 -10.91 -23.60 6.74
C GLN A 72 -9.81 -22.64 6.29
N VAL A 73 -8.69 -22.71 6.99
CA VAL A 73 -7.47 -21.91 6.80
C VAL A 73 -6.91 -22.18 5.40
N GLY A 74 -6.87 -21.17 4.53
CA GLY A 74 -6.27 -21.28 3.19
C GLY A 74 -6.99 -20.56 2.04
N SER A 75 -8.22 -20.08 2.24
CA SER A 75 -9.00 -19.33 1.23
C SER A 75 -8.65 -17.84 1.19
N LEU A 76 -7.37 -17.51 1.11
CA LEU A 76 -6.91 -16.13 1.24
C LEU A 76 -7.29 -15.27 0.04
N PRO A 77 -7.75 -14.02 0.24
CA PRO A 77 -7.95 -13.09 -0.86
C PRO A 77 -6.57 -12.80 -1.49
N LEU A 78 -6.43 -13.10 -2.79
CA LEU A 78 -5.26 -12.83 -3.63
C LEU A 78 -5.01 -11.32 -3.86
N VAL A 79 -5.42 -10.47 -2.91
CA VAL A 79 -5.32 -9.00 -2.99
C VAL A 79 -3.87 -8.55 -3.13
N TYR A 80 -2.95 -9.16 -2.39
CA TYR A 80 -1.53 -8.85 -2.46
C TYR A 80 -0.97 -9.23 -3.83
N PHE A 81 -1.47 -10.31 -4.45
CA PHE A 81 -1.06 -10.76 -5.77
C PHE A 81 -1.58 -9.83 -6.85
N ALA A 82 -2.86 -9.43 -6.80
CA ALA A 82 -3.41 -8.44 -7.72
C ALA A 82 -2.66 -7.10 -7.64
N TRP A 83 -2.39 -6.61 -6.43
CA TRP A 83 -1.59 -5.40 -6.24
C TRP A 83 -0.15 -5.56 -6.73
N LEU A 84 0.50 -6.70 -6.48
CA LEU A 84 1.87 -6.95 -6.93
C LEU A 84 1.98 -6.93 -8.45
N VAL A 85 1.10 -7.65 -9.15
CA VAL A 85 1.08 -7.67 -10.62
C VAL A 85 0.80 -6.27 -11.17
N TYR A 86 -0.19 -5.58 -10.60
CA TYR A 86 -0.52 -4.20 -10.94
C TYR A 86 0.67 -3.25 -10.77
N SER A 87 1.28 -3.25 -9.59
CA SER A 87 2.35 -2.31 -9.23
C SER A 87 3.64 -2.58 -9.99
N ILE A 88 3.95 -3.84 -10.34
CA ILE A 88 5.07 -4.16 -11.22
C ILE A 88 4.84 -3.59 -12.62
N LEU A 89 3.66 -3.83 -13.22
CA LEU A 89 3.35 -3.29 -14.55
C LEU A 89 3.37 -1.75 -14.55
N LEU A 90 2.80 -1.14 -13.51
CA LEU A 90 2.84 0.31 -13.32
C LEU A 90 4.29 0.81 -13.18
N ALA A 91 5.11 0.18 -12.32
CA ALA A 91 6.49 0.58 -12.09
C ALA A 91 7.34 0.48 -13.37
N ILE A 92 7.15 -0.56 -14.19
CA ILE A 92 7.83 -0.68 -15.48
C ILE A 92 7.44 0.48 -16.41
N ARG A 93 6.14 0.77 -16.54
CA ARG A 93 5.66 1.87 -17.38
C ARG A 93 6.18 3.22 -16.89
N VAL A 94 6.14 3.48 -15.58
CA VAL A 94 6.71 4.68 -14.94
C VAL A 94 8.21 4.78 -15.26
N GLY A 95 8.96 3.69 -15.10
CA GLY A 95 10.38 3.62 -15.44
C GLY A 95 10.67 4.02 -16.89
N LEU A 96 9.90 3.47 -17.83
CA LEU A 96 10.06 3.73 -19.26
C LEU A 96 9.68 5.17 -19.63
N ILE A 97 8.59 5.69 -19.06
CA ILE A 97 8.12 7.05 -19.35
C ILE A 97 9.08 8.09 -18.78
N PHE A 98 9.50 7.96 -17.52
CA PHE A 98 10.33 8.97 -16.86
C PHE A 98 11.77 8.98 -17.36
N LYS A 99 12.26 7.84 -17.85
CA LYS A 99 13.58 7.76 -18.47
C LYS A 99 13.63 8.48 -19.83
N ASP A 100 12.67 8.21 -20.72
CA ASP A 100 12.79 8.55 -22.14
C ASP A 100 11.80 9.63 -22.66
N ILE A 101 10.71 9.87 -21.92
CA ILE A 101 9.56 10.65 -22.40
C ILE A 101 9.28 11.89 -21.52
N ALA A 102 9.44 11.80 -20.20
CA ALA A 102 8.97 12.84 -19.27
C ALA A 102 9.48 14.25 -19.61
N TRP A 103 10.76 14.42 -19.93
CA TRP A 103 11.34 15.72 -20.29
C TRP A 103 10.82 16.33 -21.60
N LYS A 104 10.11 15.56 -22.44
CA LYS A 104 9.50 16.02 -23.70
C LYS A 104 8.09 16.56 -23.51
N LEU A 105 7.49 16.32 -22.34
CA LEU A 105 6.13 16.73 -22.04
C LEU A 105 6.10 18.22 -21.70
N LYS A 106 5.17 18.94 -22.32
CA LYS A 106 4.99 20.37 -22.09
C LYS A 106 3.79 20.64 -21.20
N GLU A 107 3.86 21.67 -20.38
CA GLU A 107 2.77 22.05 -19.47
C GLU A 107 1.53 22.59 -20.20
N GLU A 108 1.71 23.12 -21.40
CA GLU A 108 0.65 23.63 -22.27
C GLU A 108 -0.24 22.52 -22.86
N ASP A 109 0.24 21.28 -22.89
CA ASP A 109 -0.50 20.15 -23.46
C ASP A 109 -1.47 19.54 -22.44
N PHE A 110 -2.68 19.17 -22.89
CA PHE A 110 -3.62 18.40 -22.07
C PHE A 110 -3.01 17.07 -21.60
N PHE A 111 -2.16 16.45 -22.42
CA PHE A 111 -1.36 15.27 -22.05
C PHE A 111 0.07 15.67 -21.66
N GLY A 112 0.19 16.69 -20.81
CA GLY A 112 1.44 17.18 -20.25
C GLY A 112 1.83 16.51 -18.91
N PRO A 113 2.82 17.08 -18.19
CA PRO A 113 3.30 16.58 -16.90
C PRO A 113 2.20 16.35 -15.86
N ASN A 114 1.24 17.27 -15.75
CA ASN A 114 0.18 17.19 -14.74
C ASN A 114 -0.72 15.97 -14.95
N THR A 115 -1.04 15.63 -16.19
CA THR A 115 -1.90 14.48 -16.51
C THR A 115 -1.23 13.18 -16.14
N ILE A 116 0.07 13.02 -16.40
CA ILE A 116 0.79 11.81 -15.99
C ILE A 116 0.96 11.73 -14.46
N LYS A 117 1.23 12.85 -13.76
CA LYS A 117 1.27 12.88 -12.30
C LYS A 117 -0.06 12.43 -11.70
N VAL A 118 -1.17 12.97 -12.17
CA VAL A 118 -2.52 12.55 -11.74
C VAL A 118 -2.75 11.07 -12.05
N THR A 119 -2.38 10.63 -13.25
CA THR A 119 -2.54 9.23 -13.68
C THR A 119 -1.81 8.27 -12.75
N ILE A 120 -0.55 8.55 -12.38
CA ILE A 120 0.20 7.68 -11.46
C ILE A 120 -0.36 7.79 -10.04
N SER A 121 -0.79 8.99 -9.61
CA SER A 121 -1.42 9.22 -8.31
C SER A 121 -2.72 8.45 -8.12
N LEU A 122 -3.43 8.07 -9.20
CA LEU A 122 -4.57 7.16 -9.13
C LEU A 122 -4.22 5.81 -8.49
N ALA A 123 -2.96 5.39 -8.48
CA ALA A 123 -2.52 4.19 -7.78
C ALA A 123 -2.84 4.24 -6.28
N ALA A 124 -2.77 5.42 -5.65
CA ALA A 124 -3.10 5.59 -4.25
C ALA A 124 -4.61 5.38 -4.00
N VAL A 125 -5.45 5.85 -4.92
CA VAL A 125 -6.91 5.64 -4.89
C VAL A 125 -7.25 4.17 -5.18
N ILE A 126 -6.62 3.56 -6.19
CA ILE A 126 -6.80 2.15 -6.54
C ILE A 126 -6.41 1.26 -5.35
N PHE A 127 -5.29 1.55 -4.68
CA PHE A 127 -4.88 0.84 -3.47
C PHE A 127 -5.96 0.89 -2.39
N PHE A 128 -6.44 2.10 -2.09
CA PHE A 128 -7.44 2.32 -1.06
C PHE A 128 -8.74 1.58 -1.38
N LEU A 129 -9.27 1.71 -2.59
CA LEU A 129 -10.52 1.03 -3.00
C LEU A 129 -10.35 -0.49 -3.04
N LEU A 130 -9.19 -0.97 -3.49
CA LEU A 130 -8.85 -2.40 -3.46
C LEU A 130 -8.89 -2.91 -2.01
N LEU A 131 -8.25 -2.21 -1.07
CA LEU A 131 -8.28 -2.57 0.35
C LEU A 131 -9.71 -2.61 0.90
N GLN A 132 -10.48 -1.54 0.71
CA GLN A 132 -11.87 -1.43 1.20
C GLN A 132 -12.78 -2.52 0.63
N SER A 133 -12.55 -2.95 -0.62
CA SER A 133 -13.35 -3.99 -1.26
C SER A 133 -13.09 -5.42 -0.77
N HIS A 134 -12.05 -5.61 0.05
CA HIS A 134 -11.53 -6.91 0.50
C HIS A 134 -11.75 -7.20 1.98
N HIS A 135 -12.18 -6.24 2.78
CA HIS A 135 -12.61 -6.46 4.15
C HIS A 135 -14.05 -6.02 4.38
N ASN A 136 -14.69 -6.62 5.39
CA ASN A 136 -15.97 -6.17 5.92
C ASN A 136 -15.87 -6.04 7.44
N ALA A 137 -14.73 -5.53 7.92
CA ALA A 137 -14.54 -5.22 9.33
C ALA A 137 -15.64 -4.24 9.79
N PRO A 138 -16.32 -4.49 10.92
CA PRO A 138 -17.24 -3.52 11.50
C PRO A 138 -16.50 -2.25 11.88
N HIS A 139 -17.20 -1.11 11.83
CA HIS A 139 -16.63 0.16 12.24
C HIS A 139 -16.20 0.12 13.71
N HIS A 140 -15.03 0.71 14.01
CA HIS A 140 -14.36 0.75 15.30
C HIS A 140 -14.04 -0.63 15.90
N SER A 141 -14.04 -1.68 15.06
CA SER A 141 -13.63 -3.01 15.52
C SER A 141 -12.11 -3.10 15.64
N ARG A 142 -11.63 -3.98 16.52
CA ARG A 142 -10.20 -4.36 16.61
C ARG A 142 -9.61 -4.72 15.24
N ARG A 143 -10.42 -5.32 14.37
CA ARG A 143 -10.04 -5.71 13.00
C ARG A 143 -9.83 -4.51 12.08
N GLU A 144 -10.74 -3.53 12.11
CA GLU A 144 -10.59 -2.31 11.31
C GLU A 144 -9.35 -1.52 11.75
N ASN A 145 -9.17 -1.34 13.07
CA ASN A 145 -7.99 -0.65 13.62
C ASN A 145 -6.68 -1.33 13.20
N GLN A 146 -6.64 -2.67 13.17
CA GLN A 146 -5.44 -3.40 12.74
C GLN A 146 -5.18 -3.25 11.24
N ILE A 147 -6.23 -3.21 10.41
CA ILE A 147 -6.11 -2.95 8.98
C ILE A 147 -5.58 -1.54 8.75
N GLU A 148 -6.25 -0.56 9.34
CA GLU A 148 -5.90 0.86 9.23
C GLU A 148 -4.46 1.09 9.71
N HIS A 149 -4.08 0.53 10.86
CA HIS A 149 -2.73 0.66 11.39
C HIS A 149 -1.64 0.21 10.40
N LEU A 150 -1.86 -0.90 9.69
CA LEU A 150 -0.91 -1.43 8.71
C LEU A 150 -0.89 -0.66 7.39
N THR A 151 -1.96 0.07 7.06
CA THR A 151 -2.12 0.70 5.74
C THR A 151 -2.20 2.22 5.75
N LYS A 152 -2.28 2.86 6.93
CA LYS A 152 -2.53 4.30 7.09
C LYS A 152 -1.55 5.20 6.34
N THR A 153 -0.29 4.81 6.18
CA THR A 153 0.74 5.64 5.52
C THR A 153 0.86 5.39 4.02
N ILE A 154 0.38 4.23 3.54
CA ILE A 154 0.67 3.72 2.19
C ILE A 154 0.23 4.69 1.10
N VAL A 155 -0.98 5.26 1.23
CA VAL A 155 -1.52 6.21 0.24
C VAL A 155 -0.59 7.40 0.09
N PHE A 156 -0.08 7.92 1.22
CA PHE A 156 0.87 9.03 1.21
C PHE A 156 2.25 8.61 0.67
N ASP A 157 2.69 7.37 0.91
CA ASP A 157 3.94 6.83 0.36
C ASP A 157 3.89 6.71 -1.18
N ILE A 158 2.74 6.31 -1.72
CA ILE A 158 2.50 6.29 -3.17
C ILE A 158 2.54 7.71 -3.74
N LEU A 159 1.83 8.67 -3.13
CA LEU A 159 1.79 10.06 -3.61
C LEU A 159 3.17 10.73 -3.54
N ASP A 160 3.92 10.47 -2.47
CA ASP A 160 5.30 10.94 -2.30
C ASP A 160 6.20 10.44 -3.45
N SER A 161 6.00 9.20 -3.88
CA SER A 161 6.72 8.59 -5.00
C SER A 161 6.36 9.18 -6.36
N VAL A 162 5.18 9.80 -6.49
CA VAL A 162 4.83 10.56 -7.69
C VAL A 162 5.50 11.93 -7.66
N ASP A 163 5.44 12.61 -6.52
CA ASP A 163 5.97 13.96 -6.34
C ASP A 163 7.50 14.01 -6.53
N ILE A 164 8.24 12.99 -6.08
CA ILE A 164 9.69 12.92 -6.29
C ILE A 164 10.10 12.77 -7.76
N LEU A 165 9.21 12.26 -8.60
CA LEU A 165 9.46 12.11 -10.03
C LEU A 165 9.36 13.44 -10.79
N ASP A 166 8.89 14.51 -10.14
CA ASP A 166 8.73 15.83 -10.77
C ASP A 166 10.04 16.39 -11.32
N VAL A 167 11.17 16.03 -10.72
CA VAL A 167 12.51 16.43 -11.16
C VAL A 167 12.80 16.05 -12.62
N PHE A 168 12.15 14.99 -13.14
CA PHE A 168 12.38 14.48 -14.50
C PHE A 168 11.66 15.27 -15.60
N PHE A 169 10.68 16.12 -15.26
CA PHE A 169 10.02 16.96 -16.26
C PHE A 169 10.90 18.13 -16.68
N VAL A 170 11.80 18.58 -15.80
CA VAL A 170 12.70 19.71 -16.07
C VAL A 170 14.08 19.18 -16.47
N ARG A 171 14.42 19.31 -17.75
CA ARG A 171 15.69 18.79 -18.28
C ARG A 171 16.93 19.37 -17.57
N SER A 172 16.94 20.66 -17.27
CA SER A 172 18.07 21.28 -16.55
C SER A 172 18.22 20.76 -15.12
N ALA A 173 17.13 20.47 -14.43
CA ALA A 173 17.16 19.87 -13.10
C ALA A 173 17.65 18.42 -13.17
N LYS A 174 17.16 17.66 -14.16
CA LYS A 174 17.60 16.29 -14.45
C LYS A 174 19.12 16.23 -14.73
N ASP A 175 19.61 17.08 -15.63
CA ASP A 175 21.03 17.12 -16.03
C ASP A 175 21.95 17.62 -14.89
N ALA A 176 21.41 18.31 -13.88
CA ALA A 176 22.13 18.75 -12.68
C ALA A 176 22.21 17.69 -11.57
N LEU A 177 21.55 16.54 -11.72
CA LEU A 177 21.63 15.44 -10.75
C LEU A 177 23.02 14.81 -10.74
N LEU A 178 23.44 14.34 -9.57
CA LEU A 178 24.67 13.57 -9.43
C LEU A 178 24.60 12.28 -10.27
N PRO A 179 25.72 11.80 -10.84
CA PRO A 179 25.74 10.51 -11.54
C PRO A 179 25.20 9.39 -10.66
N GLY A 180 24.23 8.62 -11.16
CA GLY A 180 23.57 7.55 -10.42
C GLY A 180 22.39 7.97 -9.53
N LEU A 181 22.22 9.28 -9.25
CA LEU A 181 21.08 9.77 -8.48
C LEU A 181 19.79 9.69 -9.31
N GLU A 182 19.86 9.93 -10.62
CA GLU A 182 18.72 9.75 -11.53
C GLU A 182 18.14 8.33 -11.41
N GLU A 183 18.98 7.32 -11.59
CA GLU A 183 18.57 5.92 -11.48
C GLU A 183 18.12 5.59 -10.06
N GLY A 184 18.79 6.13 -9.05
CA GLY A 184 18.41 5.96 -7.64
C GLY A 184 17.00 6.46 -7.33
N ILE A 185 16.64 7.67 -7.80
CA ILE A 185 15.30 8.25 -7.61
C ILE A 185 14.25 7.37 -8.29
N LEU A 186 14.52 6.94 -9.53
CA LEU A 186 13.58 6.12 -10.28
C LEU A 186 13.39 4.75 -9.64
N ILE A 187 14.47 4.10 -9.21
CA ILE A 187 14.42 2.82 -8.50
C ILE A 187 13.62 2.95 -7.22
N ILE A 188 13.88 3.97 -6.41
CA ILE A 188 13.19 4.19 -5.14
C ILE A 188 11.69 4.46 -5.38
N ALA A 189 11.34 5.30 -6.35
CA ALA A 189 9.94 5.55 -6.71
C ALA A 189 9.22 4.25 -7.16
N CYS A 190 9.85 3.45 -8.03
CA CYS A 190 9.31 2.16 -8.47
C CYS A 190 9.15 1.16 -7.31
N VAL A 191 10.14 1.06 -6.43
CA VAL A 191 10.10 0.20 -5.23
C VAL A 191 8.92 0.59 -4.34
N ASN A 192 8.69 1.89 -4.15
CA ASN A 192 7.60 2.38 -3.30
C ASN A 192 6.20 2.12 -3.88
N LEU A 193 6.07 2.03 -5.20
CA LEU A 193 4.82 1.59 -5.83
C LEU A 193 4.54 0.09 -5.56
N ILE A 194 5.59 -0.72 -5.47
CA ILE A 194 5.49 -2.18 -5.25
C ILE A 194 5.35 -2.53 -3.77
N LEU A 195 5.97 -1.75 -2.89
CA LEU A 195 6.06 -1.96 -1.45
C LEU A 195 4.72 -2.26 -0.74
N PRO A 196 3.57 -1.65 -1.11
CA PRO A 196 2.29 -1.94 -0.47
C PRO A 196 1.86 -3.41 -0.56
N THR A 197 2.51 -4.20 -1.41
CA THR A 197 2.39 -5.66 -1.41
C THR A 197 2.70 -6.27 -0.04
N LEU A 198 3.70 -5.78 0.69
CA LEU A 198 4.13 -6.36 1.96
C LEU A 198 3.07 -6.23 3.07
N PRO A 199 2.48 -5.05 3.36
CA PRO A 199 1.39 -4.94 4.32
C PRO A 199 0.14 -5.71 3.85
N LEU A 200 -0.19 -5.72 2.55
CA LEU A 200 -1.28 -6.54 2.02
C LEU A 200 -1.05 -8.05 2.20
N MET A 201 0.19 -8.52 2.02
CA MET A 201 0.56 -9.91 2.26
C MET A 201 0.43 -10.26 3.75
N THR A 202 0.87 -9.36 4.63
CA THR A 202 0.73 -9.52 6.09
C THR A 202 -0.75 -9.60 6.47
N LEU A 203 -1.56 -8.65 5.98
CA LEU A 203 -3.02 -8.61 6.13
C LEU A 203 -3.71 -9.88 5.66
N SER A 204 -3.31 -10.39 4.50
CA SER A 204 -3.80 -11.65 3.96
C SER A 204 -3.47 -12.78 4.94
N ARG A 205 -2.20 -12.95 5.35
CA ARG A 205 -1.80 -14.02 6.30
C ARG A 205 -2.57 -14.00 7.62
N ILE A 206 -2.85 -12.83 8.17
CA ILE A 206 -3.63 -12.69 9.41
C ILE A 206 -5.15 -12.70 9.20
N HIS A 207 -5.60 -13.01 7.98
CA HIS A 207 -7.01 -13.05 7.60
C HIS A 207 -7.74 -11.74 7.90
N PHE A 208 -7.13 -10.59 7.63
CA PHE A 208 -7.75 -9.28 7.90
C PHE A 208 -8.21 -9.13 9.37
N GLY A 209 -7.30 -9.44 10.29
CA GLY A 209 -7.46 -9.22 11.73
C GLY A 209 -8.07 -10.38 12.53
N PHE A 210 -8.29 -11.55 11.93
CA PHE A 210 -8.72 -12.75 12.70
C PHE A 210 -7.55 -13.42 13.44
N LYS A 211 -6.31 -13.11 13.09
CA LYS A 211 -5.11 -13.57 13.80
C LYS A 211 -4.27 -12.38 14.28
N VAL A 212 -3.65 -12.53 15.44
CA VAL A 212 -2.66 -11.57 15.94
C VAL A 212 -1.35 -11.71 15.18
N ILE A 213 -0.70 -10.59 14.87
CA ILE A 213 0.63 -10.59 14.28
C ILE A 213 1.63 -10.88 15.40
N PRO A 214 2.54 -11.85 15.23
CA PRO A 214 3.62 -12.02 16.19
C PRO A 214 4.50 -10.77 16.19
N ARG A 215 4.75 -10.24 17.39
CA ARG A 215 5.40 -8.95 17.63
C ARG A 215 6.71 -8.74 16.86
N ASN A 216 7.56 -9.76 16.78
CA ASN A 216 8.85 -9.65 16.10
C ASN A 216 8.69 -9.43 14.58
N ILE A 217 7.69 -10.05 13.95
CA ILE A 217 7.41 -9.88 12.52
C ILE A 217 6.86 -8.49 12.25
N ASP A 218 6.00 -8.01 13.15
CA ASP A 218 5.39 -6.69 13.09
C ASP A 218 6.44 -5.57 13.19
N ILE A 219 7.36 -5.68 14.16
CA ILE A 219 8.50 -4.76 14.32
C ILE A 219 9.44 -4.83 13.11
N LEU A 220 9.81 -6.03 12.65
CA LEU A 220 10.70 -6.19 11.50
C LEU A 220 10.09 -5.56 10.23
N HIS A 221 8.80 -5.78 10.01
CA HIS A 221 8.08 -5.19 8.89
C HIS A 221 8.09 -3.66 8.95
N ARG A 222 7.78 -3.07 10.11
CA ARG A 222 7.85 -1.61 10.32
C ARG A 222 9.24 -1.04 10.06
N LEU A 223 10.28 -1.66 10.62
CA LEU A 223 11.66 -1.21 10.44
C LEU A 223 12.08 -1.28 8.97
N LEU A 224 11.67 -2.34 8.26
CA LEU A 224 11.95 -2.49 6.84
C LEU A 224 11.30 -1.36 6.03
N LEU A 225 10.01 -1.05 6.28
CA LEU A 225 9.33 0.07 5.63
C LEU A 225 9.97 1.43 5.96
N LEU A 226 10.45 1.62 7.19
CA LEU A 226 11.13 2.83 7.62
C LEU A 226 12.45 3.05 6.88
N PHE A 227 13.32 2.04 6.90
CA PHE A 227 14.69 2.16 6.41
C PHE A 227 14.83 1.99 4.92
N ILE A 228 14.01 1.13 4.28
CA ILE A 228 14.11 0.89 2.84
C ILE A 228 13.43 2.00 2.04
N VAL A 229 12.42 2.65 2.61
CA VAL A 229 11.56 3.56 1.83
C VAL A 229 11.52 4.96 2.41
N ASN A 230 11.04 5.12 3.64
CA ASN A 230 10.82 6.45 4.21
C ASN A 230 12.12 7.24 4.39
N ALA A 231 13.18 6.60 4.89
CA ALA A 231 14.47 7.26 5.07
C ALA A 231 15.17 7.62 3.74
N PRO A 232 15.23 6.74 2.71
CA PRO A 232 15.74 7.09 1.40
C PRO A 232 14.93 8.19 0.69
N LEU A 233 13.59 8.13 0.75
CA LEU A 233 12.72 9.18 0.21
C LEU A 233 13.00 10.54 0.86
N LEU A 234 13.09 10.58 2.19
CA LEU A 234 13.43 11.80 2.92
C LEU A 234 14.81 12.31 2.51
N SER A 235 15.80 11.42 2.41
CA SER A 235 17.18 11.78 2.04
C SER A 235 17.24 12.40 0.65
N ILE A 236 16.58 11.80 -0.33
CA ILE A 236 16.50 12.34 -1.69
C ILE A 236 15.82 13.71 -1.66
N ARG A 237 14.69 13.86 -0.97
CA ARG A 237 13.99 15.15 -0.90
C ARG A 237 14.84 16.26 -0.28
N LEU A 238 15.62 15.95 0.76
CA LEU A 238 16.55 16.90 1.35
C LEU A 238 17.66 17.29 0.36
N VAL A 239 18.15 16.33 -0.44
CA VAL A 239 19.13 16.61 -1.51
C VAL A 239 18.52 17.48 -2.61
N LEU A 240 17.32 17.15 -3.10
CA LEU A 240 16.61 17.93 -4.11
C LEU A 240 16.36 19.37 -3.65
N TRP A 241 15.90 19.53 -2.41
CA TRP A 241 15.67 20.86 -1.83
C TRP A 241 16.97 21.67 -1.71
N HIS A 242 18.03 21.10 -1.12
CA HIS A 242 19.26 21.86 -0.85
C HIS A 242 20.12 22.10 -2.10
N ARG A 243 20.08 21.20 -3.09
CA ARG A 243 21.00 21.24 -4.25
C ARG A 243 20.37 21.73 -5.55
N LEU A 244 19.06 21.57 -5.71
CA LEU A 244 18.34 21.91 -6.95
C LEU A 244 17.34 23.05 -6.77
N ASP A 245 17.34 23.73 -5.62
CA ASP A 245 16.42 24.82 -5.25
C ASP A 245 14.95 24.48 -5.53
N GLN A 246 14.59 23.21 -5.43
CA GLN A 246 13.19 22.79 -5.53
C GLN A 246 12.41 23.27 -4.30
N ASP A 247 11.14 23.61 -4.51
CA ASP A 247 10.26 24.02 -3.44
C ASP A 247 10.18 22.97 -2.32
N ILE A 248 10.02 23.45 -1.09
CA ILE A 248 9.83 22.57 0.08
C ILE A 248 8.53 21.82 -0.11
N SER A 249 8.64 20.55 -0.49
CA SER A 249 7.46 19.71 -0.64
C SER A 249 6.92 19.25 0.71
N THR A 250 5.59 19.21 0.83
CA THR A 250 4.85 18.87 2.04
C THR A 250 5.16 17.46 2.55
N PHE A 251 5.64 16.57 1.68
CA PHE A 251 5.99 15.22 2.08
C PHE A 251 7.30 15.13 2.90
N ILE A 252 8.16 16.16 2.92
CA ILE A 252 9.29 16.22 3.86
C ILE A 252 8.77 16.16 5.30
N VAL A 253 7.75 16.97 5.61
CA VAL A 253 7.13 17.01 6.94
C VAL A 253 6.42 15.70 7.25
N LYS A 254 5.68 15.13 6.28
CA LYS A 254 5.05 13.81 6.42
C LYS A 254 6.06 12.71 6.75
N ASN A 255 7.17 12.63 6.02
CA ASN A 255 8.19 11.60 6.26
C ASN A 255 8.85 11.77 7.62
N LEU A 256 9.16 13.00 8.03
CA LEU A 256 9.67 13.28 9.37
C LEU A 256 8.68 12.87 10.46
N PHE A 257 7.40 13.23 10.29
CA PHE A 257 6.34 12.86 11.24
C PHE A 257 6.18 11.35 11.35
N VAL A 258 6.13 10.62 10.22
CA VAL A 258 6.02 9.15 10.20
C VAL A 258 7.21 8.50 10.90
N ILE A 259 8.43 8.99 10.68
CA ILE A 259 9.64 8.50 11.35
C ILE A 259 9.53 8.72 12.87
N VAL A 260 9.18 9.92 13.31
CA VAL A 260 9.05 10.24 14.75
C VAL A 260 7.99 9.39 15.42
N VAL A 261 6.80 9.26 14.81
CA VAL A 261 5.71 8.44 15.34
C VAL A 261 6.14 6.98 15.44
N MET A 262 6.78 6.44 14.40
CA MET A 262 7.23 5.04 14.42
C MET A 262 8.30 4.80 15.49
N LEU A 263 9.27 5.71 15.63
CA LEU A 263 10.29 5.64 16.67
C LEU A 263 9.68 5.68 18.09
N TYR A 264 8.67 6.52 18.28
CA TYR A 264 7.94 6.60 19.55
C TYR A 264 7.17 5.31 19.85
N GLU A 265 6.46 4.75 18.87
CA GLU A 265 5.75 3.47 19.00
C GLU A 265 6.70 2.32 19.33
N LEU A 266 7.84 2.23 18.62
CA LEU A 266 8.88 1.24 18.88
C LEU A 266 9.46 1.37 20.29
N HIS A 267 9.78 2.60 20.71
CA HIS A 267 10.30 2.86 22.05
C HIS A 267 9.32 2.41 23.14
N LYS A 268 8.03 2.73 22.98
CA LYS A 268 6.97 2.32 23.89
C LYS A 268 6.90 0.80 23.98
N GLU A 269 6.90 0.09 22.86
CA GLU A 269 6.91 -1.37 22.84
C GLU A 269 8.14 -1.96 23.56
N PHE A 270 9.35 -1.47 23.29
CA PHE A 270 10.56 -1.94 23.96
C PHE A 270 10.50 -1.76 25.48
N LYS A 271 9.94 -0.65 25.95
CA LYS A 271 9.74 -0.38 27.37
C LYS A 271 8.78 -1.38 28.02
N TYR A 272 7.60 -1.61 27.43
CA TYR A 272 6.66 -2.64 27.91
C TYR A 272 7.26 -4.05 27.90
N GLY A 273 8.10 -4.37 26.91
CA GLY A 273 8.82 -5.65 26.86
C GLY A 273 9.75 -5.84 28.07
N LYS A 274 10.53 -4.81 28.42
CA LYS A 274 11.45 -4.87 29.57
C LYS A 274 10.72 -4.96 30.91
N GLU A 275 9.61 -4.24 31.08
CA GLU A 275 8.81 -4.28 32.31
C GLU A 275 8.20 -5.67 32.56
N ASN A 276 7.75 -6.36 31.50
CA ASN A 276 7.21 -7.72 31.61
C ASN A 276 8.29 -8.79 31.87
N LEU A 277 9.48 -8.64 31.29
CA LEU A 277 10.62 -9.53 31.60
C LEU A 277 11.11 -9.37 33.06
N GLY A 278 11.18 -8.13 33.55
CA GLY A 278 11.55 -7.86 34.96
C GLY A 278 10.52 -8.34 35.98
N ARG A 279 9.28 -8.64 35.55
CA ARG A 279 8.22 -9.20 36.41
C ARG A 279 8.26 -10.73 36.48
N ASN A 280 8.66 -11.41 35.40
CA ASN A 280 8.77 -12.87 35.40
C ASN A 280 9.97 -13.41 36.21
N ASP A 281 11.07 -12.66 36.32
CA ASP A 281 12.21 -13.06 37.18
C ASP A 281 11.91 -12.97 38.68
N ASN A 282 10.84 -12.27 39.07
CA ASN A 282 10.45 -12.10 40.47
C ASN A 282 9.33 -13.04 40.94
N THR A 283 8.91 -14.00 40.11
CA THR A 283 7.75 -14.86 40.42
C THR A 283 8.07 -16.36 40.32
N HIS A 284 8.96 -16.82 41.21
CA HIS A 284 8.89 -18.19 41.76
C HIS A 284 8.07 -18.18 43.06
N VAL A 285 6.83 -17.70 43.00
CA VAL A 285 5.81 -17.93 44.04
C VAL A 285 4.47 -17.99 43.32
N GLY A 286 3.80 -19.14 43.42
CA GLY A 286 2.63 -19.47 42.61
C GLY A 286 1.49 -18.47 42.71
N LEU A 287 0.82 -18.24 41.58
CA LEU A 287 -0.53 -17.70 41.51
C LEU A 287 -1.22 -18.33 40.30
N GLU A 288 -2.12 -19.25 40.62
CA GLU A 288 -3.46 -19.45 40.06
C GLU A 288 -3.78 -18.69 38.77
N TYR A 289 -4.03 -19.44 37.70
CA TYR A 289 -4.61 -18.95 36.46
C TYR A 289 -6.07 -18.53 36.70
N PRO A 290 -6.49 -17.30 36.37
CA PRO A 290 -7.90 -17.03 36.19
C PRO A 290 -8.33 -17.64 34.86
N GLU A 291 -9.32 -18.53 34.92
CA GLU A 291 -9.99 -19.15 33.78
C GLU A 291 -10.50 -18.08 32.80
N GLU A 292 -10.04 -18.17 31.55
CA GLU A 292 -10.62 -17.48 30.39
C GLU A 292 -11.96 -18.16 30.06
N GLU A 293 -13.05 -17.80 30.74
CA GLU A 293 -14.40 -18.28 30.40
C GLU A 293 -15.48 -17.21 30.15
N GLU A 294 -15.17 -15.90 30.21
CA GLU A 294 -16.23 -14.87 30.17
C GLU A 294 -16.51 -14.17 28.82
N GLU A 295 -15.75 -14.39 27.74
CA GLU A 295 -16.11 -13.80 26.42
C GLU A 295 -16.97 -14.69 25.51
N MET A 296 -17.22 -15.96 25.88
CA MET A 296 -18.05 -16.89 25.09
C MET A 296 -19.52 -16.99 25.56
N VAL A 297 -19.90 -16.32 26.66
CA VAL A 297 -21.27 -16.41 27.22
C VAL A 297 -22.21 -15.30 26.72
N GLN A 298 -21.70 -14.14 26.29
CA GLN A 298 -22.58 -13.04 25.85
C GLN A 298 -23.22 -13.21 24.47
N TYR A 299 -22.74 -14.12 23.61
CA TYR A 299 -23.36 -14.39 22.30
C TYR A 299 -24.39 -15.54 22.32
N GLY A 300 -24.52 -16.27 23.42
CA GLY A 300 -25.41 -17.45 23.54
C GLY A 300 -26.78 -17.20 24.19
N GLN A 301 -26.98 -16.08 24.90
CA GLN A 301 -28.21 -15.86 25.69
C GLN A 301 -29.17 -14.80 25.14
N SER A 302 -28.87 -14.15 24.00
CA SER A 302 -29.76 -13.14 23.42
C SER A 302 -30.77 -13.68 22.38
N ASN A 303 -30.82 -14.99 22.11
CA ASN A 303 -31.76 -15.61 21.15
C ASN A 303 -32.66 -16.68 21.80
N ALA A 304 -33.09 -16.46 23.03
CA ALA A 304 -34.18 -17.23 23.64
C ALA A 304 -35.08 -16.29 24.43
N LYS A 305 -35.89 -15.50 23.72
CA LYS A 305 -37.21 -15.02 24.12
C LYS A 305 -37.96 -14.49 22.90
#